data_AF-A0A530QRK7-F1
#
_entry.id   AF-A0A530QRK7-F1
#
_cell.length_a   1.000
_cell.length_b   1.000
_cell.length_c   1.000
_cell.angle_alpha   90.00
_cell.angle_beta   90.00
_cell.angle_gamma   90.00
#
_symmetry.space_group_name_H-M   'P 1'
#
loop_
_entity.id
_entity.type
_entity.pdbx_description
1 polymer ?
#
loop_
_entity_poly.entity_id
_entity_poly.type
_entity_poly.pdbx_seq_one_letter_code
_entity_poly.pdbx_strand_id
1 'polypeptide(L)'
;VTFESRLQPAIHVVGDAAIGGAMPKSAFSANAQAKACAEAVSALVRERQPAQPKLINTCYSLVAPGYGISIAGVYQPRDGLLAEVEGAGGTSPLEAQPSDRELEAAYAEDWFRTITSEAFG
;
A
#
# COMPACT_ATOMS: atom_id res chain seq x y z
N VAL A 1 -4.31 -8.19 10.29
CA VAL A 1 -4.97 -8.96 9.21
C VAL A 1 -3.93 -9.91 8.66
N THR A 2 -4.21 -11.22 8.64
CA THR A 2 -3.28 -12.23 8.10
C THR A 2 -3.43 -12.41 6.59
N PHE A 3 -4.46 -11.80 5.98
CA PHE A 3 -4.88 -12.01 4.59
C PHE A 3 -5.35 -13.43 4.28
N GLU A 4 -5.61 -14.25 5.31
CA GLU A 4 -6.16 -15.59 5.13
C GLU A 4 -7.60 -15.52 4.56
N SER A 5 -7.87 -16.39 3.61
CA SER A 5 -9.16 -16.54 2.96
C SER A 5 -10.19 -17.00 3.98
N ARG A 6 -11.34 -16.33 4.00
CA ARG A 6 -12.50 -16.75 4.81
C ARG A 6 -13.17 -18.01 4.26
N LEU A 7 -12.81 -18.44 3.05
CA LEU A 7 -13.41 -19.59 2.38
C LEU A 7 -12.56 -20.86 2.50
N GLN A 8 -11.24 -20.72 2.62
CA GLN A 8 -10.30 -21.83 2.58
C GLN A 8 -9.15 -21.57 3.56
N PRO A 9 -9.02 -22.34 4.65
CA PRO A 9 -7.92 -22.20 5.60
C PRO A 9 -6.55 -22.34 4.93
N ALA A 10 -5.54 -21.66 5.48
CA ALA A 10 -4.15 -21.63 5.02
C ALA A 10 -3.92 -21.08 3.60
N ILE A 11 -4.96 -20.61 2.90
CA ILE A 11 -4.83 -19.86 1.64
C ILE A 11 -4.88 -18.37 1.97
N HIS A 12 -3.86 -17.62 1.56
CA HIS A 12 -3.81 -16.17 1.75
C HIS A 12 -4.01 -15.44 0.42
N VAL A 13 -4.82 -14.38 0.42
CA VAL A 13 -5.16 -13.58 -0.77
C VAL A 13 -4.74 -12.13 -0.55
N VAL A 14 -3.87 -11.63 -1.42
CA VAL A 14 -3.32 -10.26 -1.38
C VAL A 14 -3.51 -9.55 -2.72
N GLY A 15 -3.22 -8.25 -2.77
CA GLY A 15 -3.25 -7.42 -3.96
C GLY A 15 -4.66 -7.23 -4.50
N ASP A 16 -4.77 -7.12 -5.82
CA ASP A 16 -6.02 -6.79 -6.50
C ASP A 16 -7.10 -7.86 -6.33
N ALA A 17 -6.73 -9.11 -6.04
CA ALA A 17 -7.68 -10.18 -5.77
C ALA A 17 -8.34 -10.08 -4.38
N ALA A 18 -7.69 -9.38 -3.44
CA ALA A 18 -8.17 -9.28 -2.07
C ALA A 18 -9.31 -8.26 -1.92
N ILE A 19 -10.19 -8.52 -0.95
CA ILE A 19 -11.14 -7.54 -0.43
C ILE A 19 -10.42 -6.73 0.66
N GLY A 20 -9.67 -5.72 0.21
CA GLY A 20 -8.74 -4.94 1.05
C GLY A 20 -9.37 -3.81 1.87
N GLY A 21 -10.69 -3.65 1.89
CA GLY A 21 -11.35 -2.53 2.55
C GLY A 21 -11.06 -1.20 1.85
N ALA A 22 -10.58 -0.20 2.60
CA ALA A 22 -10.30 1.15 2.11
C ALA A 22 -9.01 1.27 1.27
N MET A 23 -8.14 0.25 1.27
CA MET A 23 -6.92 0.29 0.46
C MET A 23 -7.25 0.22 -1.04
N PRO A 24 -6.67 1.09 -1.89
CA PRO A 24 -6.88 1.03 -3.33
C PRO A 24 -6.20 -0.21 -3.93
N LYS A 25 -6.69 -0.64 -5.10
CA LYS A 25 -6.05 -1.68 -5.92
C LYS A 25 -4.88 -1.06 -6.71
N SER A 26 -3.67 -1.19 -6.17
CA SER A 26 -2.45 -0.59 -6.69
C SER A 26 -1.24 -1.49 -6.40
N ALA A 27 -0.14 -1.27 -7.14
CA ALA A 27 1.12 -1.97 -6.89
C ALA A 27 1.67 -1.69 -5.49
N PHE A 28 1.53 -0.46 -4.98
CA PHE A 28 1.95 -0.10 -3.62
C PHE A 28 1.17 -0.91 -2.59
N SER A 29 -0.16 -0.90 -2.68
CA SER A 29 -1.03 -1.69 -1.81
C SER A 29 -0.69 -3.18 -1.86
N ALA A 30 -0.52 -3.74 -3.06
CA ALA A 30 -0.18 -5.15 -3.24
C ALA A 30 1.17 -5.49 -2.58
N ASN A 31 2.20 -4.65 -2.77
CA ASN A 31 3.50 -4.83 -2.13
C ASN A 31 3.42 -4.77 -0.60
N ALA A 32 2.74 -3.76 -0.05
CA ALA A 32 2.57 -3.61 1.40
C ALA A 32 1.80 -4.79 2.01
N GLN A 33 0.73 -5.25 1.34
CA GLN A 33 -0.04 -6.41 1.76
C GLN A 33 0.79 -7.69 1.67
N ALA A 34 1.61 -7.88 0.62
CA ALA A 34 2.47 -9.04 0.47
C ALA A 34 3.49 -9.13 1.60
N LYS A 35 4.15 -8.03 1.97
CA LYS A 35 5.09 -7.98 3.11
C LYS A 35 4.40 -8.37 4.42
N ALA A 36 3.27 -7.75 4.74
CA ALA A 36 2.52 -8.07 5.96
C ALA A 36 1.97 -9.50 5.98
N CYS A 37 1.54 -10.02 4.83
CA CYS A 37 1.12 -11.40 4.68
C CYS A 37 2.28 -12.37 4.92
N ALA A 38 3.46 -12.10 4.35
CA ALA A 38 4.64 -12.94 4.54
C ALA A 38 5.06 -12.99 6.02
N GLU A 39 5.06 -11.86 6.72
CA GLU A 39 5.30 -11.81 8.17
C GLU A 39 4.26 -12.61 8.95
N ALA A 40 2.97 -12.46 8.62
CA ALA A 40 1.90 -13.20 9.26
C ALA A 40 2.03 -14.71 9.06
N VAL A 41 2.29 -15.17 7.83
CA VAL A 41 2.51 -16.59 7.52
C VAL A 41 3.72 -17.13 8.27
N SER A 42 4.83 -16.38 8.33
CA SER A 42 6.01 -16.75 9.11
C SER A 42 5.71 -16.93 10.60
N ALA A 43 4.87 -16.06 11.17
CA ALA A 43 4.42 -16.19 12.56
C ALA A 43 3.51 -17.41 12.75
N LEU A 44 2.52 -17.62 11.87
CA LEU A 44 1.57 -18.73 11.94
C LEU A 44 2.25 -20.09 11.85
N VAL A 45 3.20 -20.26 10.92
CA VAL A 45 3.99 -21.50 10.77
C VAL A 45 4.82 -21.80 12.03
N ARG A 46 5.15 -20.77 12.82
CA ARG A 46 5.86 -20.91 14.09
C ARG A 46 4.93 -20.95 15.30
N GLU A 47 3.63 -21.11 15.08
CA GLU A 47 2.58 -21.11 16.11
C GLU A 47 2.61 -19.85 16.99
N ARG A 48 2.95 -18.70 16.38
CA ARG A 48 2.98 -17.39 17.03
C ARG A 48 1.81 -16.53 16.57
N GLN A 49 1.36 -15.67 17.47
CA GLN A 49 0.36 -14.66 17.16
C GLN A 49 0.91 -13.65 16.14
N PRO A 50 0.26 -13.47 14.97
CA PRO A 50 0.65 -12.44 14.01
C PRO A 50 0.44 -11.03 14.59
N ALA A 51 1.37 -10.12 14.29
CA ALA A 51 1.24 -8.73 14.66
C ALA A 51 0.10 -8.05 13.87
N GLN A 52 -0.44 -6.95 14.41
CA GLN A 52 -1.35 -6.10 13.65
C GLN A 52 -0.54 -5.15 12.76
N PRO A 53 -0.66 -5.23 11.42
CA PRO A 53 0.13 -4.38 10.54
C PRO A 53 -0.47 -2.97 10.47
N LYS A 54 0.40 -1.97 10.25
CA LYS A 54 0.01 -0.71 9.63
C LYS A 54 0.55 -0.70 8.21
N LEU A 55 -0.30 -0.38 7.25
CA LEU A 55 0.03 -0.42 5.83
C LEU A 55 -0.03 0.98 5.24
N ILE A 56 0.69 1.19 4.15
CA ILE A 56 0.72 2.46 3.43
C ILE A 56 0.47 2.22 1.95
N ASN A 57 -0.05 3.24 1.29
CA ASN A 57 -0.13 3.31 -0.17
C ASN A 57 0.19 4.73 -0.61
N THR A 58 0.88 4.83 -1.74
CA THR A 58 0.94 6.05 -2.54
C THR A 58 0.75 5.68 -4.01
N CYS A 59 -0.16 6.37 -4.70
CA CYS A 59 -0.28 6.29 -6.16
C CYS A 59 0.16 7.63 -6.74
N TYR A 60 1.19 7.61 -7.57
CA TYR A 60 1.63 8.77 -8.33
C TYR A 60 1.01 8.77 -9.73
N SER A 61 0.73 9.97 -10.23
CA SER A 61 0.31 10.22 -11.61
C SER A 61 1.19 11.30 -12.21
N LEU A 62 1.87 10.99 -13.32
CA LEU A 62 2.57 11.97 -14.13
C LEU A 62 1.57 12.57 -15.13
N VAL A 63 1.22 13.83 -14.94
CA VAL A 63 0.27 14.55 -15.80
C VAL A 63 0.97 15.06 -17.07
N ALA A 64 2.21 15.51 -16.91
CA ALA A 64 3.12 15.94 -17.96
C ALA A 64 4.57 15.73 -17.50
N PRO A 65 5.58 15.83 -18.39
CA PRO A 65 6.97 15.87 -17.96
C PRO A 65 7.20 16.98 -16.92
N GLY A 66 7.79 16.64 -15.77
CA GLY A 66 7.98 17.58 -14.66
C GLY A 66 6.71 17.97 -13.90
N TYR A 67 5.57 17.31 -14.14
CA TYR A 67 4.33 17.57 -13.42
C TYR A 67 3.74 16.27 -12.85
N GLY A 68 4.00 16.02 -11.57
CA GLY A 68 3.45 14.90 -10.81
C GLY A 68 2.34 15.35 -9.85
N ILE A 69 1.43 14.43 -9.57
CA ILE A 69 0.50 14.48 -8.43
C ILE A 69 0.47 13.11 -7.76
N SER A 70 -0.02 13.05 -6.53
CA SER A 70 -0.09 11.84 -5.75
C SER A 70 -1.36 11.76 -4.91
N ILE A 71 -1.71 10.54 -4.53
CA ILE A 71 -2.63 10.24 -3.44
C ILE A 71 -1.96 9.25 -2.50
N ALA A 72 -1.92 9.56 -1.21
CA ALA A 72 -1.31 8.74 -0.18
C ALA A 72 -2.29 8.40 0.93
N GLY A 73 -2.05 7.29 1.63
CA GLY A 73 -2.86 6.88 2.78
C GLY A 73 -2.13 5.91 3.70
N VAL A 74 -2.53 5.93 4.97
CA VAL A 74 -2.11 4.97 6.00
C VAL A 74 -3.33 4.17 6.42
N TYR A 75 -3.19 2.86 6.56
CA TYR A 75 -4.29 1.94 6.80
C TYR A 75 -3.99 1.02 7.98
N GLN A 76 -5.03 0.69 8.73
CA GLN A 76 -4.95 -0.22 9.87
C GLN A 76 -6.15 -1.17 9.93
N PRO A 77 -5.99 -2.36 10.55
CA PRO A 77 -7.09 -3.28 10.79
C PRO A 77 -8.24 -2.61 11.56
N ARG A 78 -9.47 -2.71 11.05
CA ARG A 78 -10.72 -2.37 11.74
C ARG A 78 -11.82 -3.28 11.22
N ASP A 79 -12.53 -3.95 12.13
CA ASP A 79 -13.66 -4.85 11.82
C ASP A 79 -13.34 -5.93 10.76
N GLY A 80 -12.13 -6.48 10.81
CA GLY A 80 -11.68 -7.52 9.89
C GLY A 80 -11.39 -7.05 8.46
N LEU A 81 -11.34 -5.74 8.23
CA LEU A 81 -10.91 -5.08 6.99
C LEU A 81 -9.80 -4.07 7.31
N LEU A 82 -9.24 -3.43 6.28
CA LEU A 82 -8.32 -2.31 6.45
C LEU A 82 -9.09 -1.00 6.27
N ALA A 83 -9.04 -0.15 7.29
CA ALA A 83 -9.61 1.18 7.28
C ALA A 83 -8.49 2.22 7.21
N GLU A 84 -8.77 3.35 6.59
CA GLU A 84 -7.86 4.49 6.59
C GLU A 84 -7.72 5.07 8.00
N VAL A 85 -6.50 5.49 8.33
CA VAL A 85 -6.21 6.25 9.54
C VAL A 85 -6.56 7.71 9.26
N GLU A 86 -7.54 8.23 9.97
CA GLU A 86 -8.04 9.59 9.77
C GLU A 86 -6.91 10.63 9.86
N GLY A 87 -6.85 11.51 8.85
CA GLY A 87 -5.84 12.57 8.74
C GLY A 87 -4.43 12.13 8.35
N ALA A 88 -4.19 10.83 8.11
CA ALA A 88 -2.85 10.33 7.77
C ALA A 88 -2.54 10.31 6.26
N GLY A 89 -3.55 10.55 5.41
CA GLY A 89 -3.46 10.51 3.96
C GLY A 89 -3.93 11.81 3.29
N GLY A 90 -4.10 11.75 1.97
CA GLY A 90 -4.61 12.85 1.17
C GLY A 90 -4.10 12.82 -0.26
N THR A 91 -4.67 13.70 -1.08
CA THR A 91 -4.15 14.02 -2.41
C THR A 91 -3.25 15.23 -2.33
N SER A 92 -2.38 15.41 -3.33
CA SER A 92 -1.64 16.66 -3.48
C SER A 92 -2.59 17.87 -3.41
N PRO A 93 -2.22 18.95 -2.71
CA PRO A 93 -3.03 20.16 -2.65
C PRO A 93 -3.30 20.71 -4.05
N LEU A 94 -4.48 21.25 -4.34
CA LEU A 94 -4.79 21.82 -5.66
C LEU A 94 -3.88 23.01 -6.00
N GLU A 95 -3.68 23.89 -5.02
CA GLU A 95 -2.88 25.12 -5.14
C GLU A 95 -1.39 24.91 -4.78
N ALA A 96 -0.85 23.71 -5.04
CA ALA A 96 0.58 23.45 -4.79
C ALA A 96 1.46 24.24 -5.77
N GLN A 97 2.67 24.58 -5.33
CA GLN A 97 3.61 25.35 -6.15
C GLN A 97 4.11 24.49 -7.34
N PRO A 98 4.55 25.10 -8.45
CA PRO A 98 5.14 24.36 -9.56
C PRO A 98 6.30 23.46 -9.13
N SER A 99 7.12 23.90 -8.17
CA SER A 99 8.21 23.10 -7.59
C SER A 99 7.73 21.83 -6.90
N ASP A 100 6.54 21.84 -6.29
CA ASP A 100 5.96 20.66 -5.66
C ASP A 100 5.60 19.62 -6.74
N ARG A 101 5.09 20.08 -7.90
CA ARG A 101 4.76 19.21 -9.04
C ARG A 101 5.98 18.58 -9.67
N GLU A 102 7.05 19.35 -9.81
CA GLU A 102 8.33 18.86 -10.30
C GLU A 102 8.92 17.80 -9.36
N LEU A 103 8.82 18.04 -8.06
CA LEU A 103 9.28 17.12 -7.03
C LEU A 103 8.44 15.83 -7.01
N GLU A 104 7.11 15.94 -7.08
CA GLU A 104 6.23 14.77 -7.18
C GLU A 104 6.50 13.95 -8.45
N ALA A 105 6.90 14.59 -9.55
CA ALA A 105 7.29 13.88 -10.76
C ALA A 105 8.58 13.07 -10.55
N ALA A 106 9.61 13.68 -9.94
CA ALA A 106 10.85 12.98 -9.60
C ALA A 106 10.59 11.82 -8.63
N TYR A 107 9.76 12.04 -7.60
CA TYR A 107 9.37 10.99 -6.65
C TYR A 107 8.62 9.84 -7.29
N ALA A 108 7.79 10.09 -8.31
CA ALA A 108 7.10 9.03 -9.04
C ALA A 108 8.11 8.09 -9.73
N GLU A 109 9.16 8.64 -10.34
CA GLU A 109 10.20 7.84 -10.98
C GLU A 109 11.04 7.06 -9.96
N ASP A 110 11.43 7.71 -8.86
CA ASP A 110 12.16 7.05 -7.76
C ASP A 110 11.34 5.93 -7.13
N TRP A 111 10.05 6.17 -6.94
CA TRP A 111 9.12 5.17 -6.43
C TRP A 111 9.04 3.96 -7.36
N PHE A 112 8.92 4.18 -8.68
CA PHE A 112 8.86 3.08 -9.64
C PHE A 112 10.14 2.23 -9.62
N ARG A 113 11.32 2.88 -9.59
CA ARG A 113 12.60 2.17 -9.45
C ARG A 113 12.68 1.38 -8.15
N THR A 114 12.26 1.99 -7.05
CA THR A 114 12.31 1.38 -5.71
C THR A 114 11.38 0.18 -5.63
N ILE A 115 10.10 0.34 -5.99
CA ILE A 115 9.11 -0.74 -5.82
C ILE A 115 9.38 -1.93 -6.73
N THR A 116 9.91 -1.69 -7.94
CA THR A 116 10.28 -2.78 -8.85
C THR A 116 11.49 -3.55 -8.32
N SER A 117 12.52 -2.87 -7.82
CA SER A 117 13.67 -3.57 -7.22
C SER A 117 13.29 -4.31 -5.94
N GLU A 118 12.46 -3.72 -5.07
CA GLU A 118 11.99 -4.41 -3.86
C GLU A 118 11.19 -5.67 -4.18
N ALA A 119 10.38 -5.64 -5.25
CA ALA A 119 9.53 -6.76 -5.62
C ALA A 119 10.31 -7.87 -6.36
N PHE A 120 11.32 -7.52 -7.15
CA PHE A 120 11.90 -8.44 -8.14
C PHE A 120 13.42 -8.61 -8.08
N GLY A 121 14.16 -7.78 -7.32
CA GLY A 121 15.62 -7.79 -7.23
C GLY A 121 16.30 -6.85 -8.21
#